data_AF-V5GDZ7-F1
#
_entry.id   AF-V5GDZ7-F1
#
_cell.length_a   1.000
_cell.length_b   1.000
_cell.length_c   1.000
_cell.angle_alpha   90.00
_cell.angle_beta   90.00
_cell.angle_gamma   90.00
#
_symmetry.space_group_name_H-M   'P 1'
#
loop_
_entity.id
_entity.type
_entity.pdbx_description
1 polymer ?
#
loop_
_entity_poly.entity_id
_entity_poly.type
_entity_poly.pdbx_seq_one_letter_code
_entity_poly.pdbx_strand_id
1 'polypeptide(L)'
;GYPGARYYGGNEHIDRIELLCQQRALDAFHLDKEKWGVNVQTLSGSPANLQVYQAIMKPHERLMGLDLPHGGHLSHGYQTDTRKISAVSTYFETMPYRVDLETGTIDYDTLEKNA
;
A
#
# COMPACT_ATOMS: atom_id res chain seq x y z
N GLY A 1 14.85 6.70 -11.96
CA GLY A 1 16.01 6.49 -11.08
C GLY A 1 15.83 7.32 -9.82
N TYR A 2 16.76 7.23 -8.88
CA TYR A 2 16.72 7.94 -7.59
C TYR A 2 17.81 9.01 -7.52
N PRO A 3 17.81 9.91 -6.52
CA PRO A 3 18.89 10.87 -6.33
C PRO A 3 20.26 10.19 -6.32
N GLY A 4 21.23 10.74 -7.05
CA GLY A 4 22.56 10.14 -7.24
C GLY A 4 22.62 8.90 -8.15
N ALA A 5 21.48 8.37 -8.60
CA ALA A 5 21.36 7.20 -9.46
C ALA A 5 20.31 7.43 -10.56
N ARG A 6 20.50 8.52 -11.32
CA ARG A 6 19.64 8.90 -12.45
C ARG A 6 20.14 8.29 -13.75
N TYR A 7 19.20 7.95 -14.63
CA TYR A 7 19.53 7.49 -15.99
C TYR A 7 19.98 8.63 -16.92
N TYR A 8 19.66 9.88 -16.58
CA TYR A 8 19.93 11.06 -17.40
C TYR A 8 20.67 12.14 -16.58
N GLY A 9 21.49 12.94 -17.26
CA GLY A 9 22.17 14.09 -16.68
C GLY A 9 21.23 15.28 -16.40
N GLY A 10 21.75 16.32 -15.73
CA GLY A 10 21.03 17.58 -15.49
C GLY A 10 20.04 17.58 -14.32
N ASN A 11 20.12 16.61 -13.41
CA ASN A 11 19.17 16.42 -12.31
C ASN A 11 19.60 17.03 -10.96
N GLU A 12 20.62 17.90 -10.93
CA GLU A 12 21.19 18.43 -9.68
C GLU A 12 20.17 19.13 -8.77
N HIS A 13 19.22 19.86 -9.34
CA HIS A 13 18.15 20.50 -8.58
C HIS A 13 17.03 19.53 -8.20
N ILE A 14 16.72 18.57 -9.08
CA ILE A 14 15.68 17.57 -8.85
C ILE A 14 16.09 16.62 -7.72
N ASP A 15 17.37 16.22 -7.67
CA ASP A 15 17.92 15.42 -6.58
C ASP A 15 17.82 16.14 -5.25
N ARG A 16 18.14 17.43 -5.21
CA ARG A 16 17.98 18.26 -3.99
C ARG A 16 16.52 18.35 -3.54
N ILE A 17 15.58 18.49 -4.48
CA ILE A 17 14.14 18.54 -4.18
C ILE A 17 13.67 17.20 -3.61
N GLU A 18 14.03 16.09 -4.24
CA GLU A 18 13.59 14.76 -3.81
C GLU A 18 14.19 14.38 -2.45
N LEU A 19 15.48 14.63 -2.22
CA LEU A 19 16.12 14.40 -0.93
C LEU A 19 15.49 15.25 0.18
N LEU A 20 15.17 16.51 -0.11
CA LEU A 20 14.49 17.38 0.85
C LEU A 20 13.08 16.86 1.17
N CYS A 21 12.35 16.38 0.16
CA CYS A 21 11.03 15.79 0.33
C CYS A 21 11.08 14.54 1.20
N GLN A 22 12.03 13.63 0.92
CA GLN A 22 12.25 12.41 1.72
C GLN A 22 12.58 12.75 3.17
N GLN A 23 13.52 13.67 3.41
CA GLN A 23 13.89 14.09 4.77
C GLN A 23 12.67 14.64 5.52
N ARG A 24 11.94 15.59 4.91
CA ARG A 24 10.75 16.19 5.54
C ARG A 24 9.64 15.17 5.79
N ALA A 25 9.49 14.17 4.93
CA ALA A 25 8.52 13.10 5.14
C ALA A 25 8.88 12.29 6.40
N LEU A 26 10.14 11.90 6.58
CA LEU A 26 10.58 11.21 7.79
C LEU A 26 10.41 12.08 9.04
N ASP A 27 10.80 13.36 8.96
CA ASP A 27 10.69 14.32 10.07
C ASP A 27 9.23 14.52 10.51
N ALA A 28 8.30 14.64 9.55
CA ALA A 28 6.88 14.86 9.83
C ALA A 28 6.24 13.72 10.65
N PHE A 29 6.76 12.51 10.51
CA PHE A 29 6.33 11.33 11.28
C PHE A 29 7.30 10.98 12.43
N HIS A 30 8.27 11.83 12.73
CA HIS A 30 9.27 11.66 13.79
C HIS A 30 10.05 10.34 13.67
N LEU A 31 10.39 9.95 12.45
CA LEU A 31 11.01 8.67 12.15
C LEU A 31 12.55 8.74 12.19
N ASP A 32 13.16 7.74 12.80
CA ASP A 32 14.60 7.51 12.74
C ASP A 32 14.99 7.03 11.34
N LYS A 33 15.80 7.82 10.63
CA LYS A 33 16.26 7.53 9.26
C LYS A 33 17.10 6.26 9.14
N GLU A 34 17.70 5.78 10.23
CA GLU A 34 18.46 4.52 10.22
C GLU A 34 17.52 3.30 10.25
N LYS A 35 16.25 3.49 10.62
CA LYS A 35 15.22 2.44 10.70
C LYS A 35 14.19 2.55 9.59
N TRP A 36 13.97 3.75 9.08
CA TRP A 36 12.92 4.05 8.11
C TRP A 36 13.48 4.71 6.85
N GLY A 37 13.11 4.16 5.71
CA GLY A 37 13.21 4.81 4.42
C GLY A 37 11.84 5.29 3.92
N VAL A 38 11.83 6.13 2.91
CA VAL A 38 10.59 6.61 2.26
C VAL A 38 10.77 6.72 0.76
N ASN A 39 9.76 6.30 0.00
CA ASN A 39 9.62 6.58 -1.42
C ASN A 39 8.56 7.67 -1.62
N VAL A 40 8.93 8.76 -2.29
CA VAL A 40 8.05 9.93 -2.54
C VAL A 40 7.63 10.06 -4.01
N GLN A 41 7.80 9.00 -4.80
CA GLN A 41 7.56 9.00 -6.26
C GLN A 41 6.21 8.38 -6.67
N THR A 42 5.50 7.74 -5.74
CA THR A 42 4.20 7.11 -6.03
C THR A 42 3.19 8.16 -6.48
N LEU A 43 2.56 7.97 -7.64
CA LEU A 43 1.70 8.99 -8.26
C LEU A 43 0.41 9.27 -7.48
N SER A 44 -0.09 8.29 -6.71
CA SER A 44 -1.28 8.40 -5.88
C SER A 44 -1.36 7.21 -4.90
N GLY A 45 -2.38 7.17 -4.04
CA GLY A 45 -2.54 6.12 -3.02
C GLY A 45 -2.79 4.72 -3.58
N SER A 46 -3.71 4.57 -4.55
CA SER A 46 -3.99 3.27 -5.17
C SER A 46 -2.77 2.61 -5.83
N PRO A 47 -1.98 3.30 -6.69
CA PRO A 47 -0.76 2.71 -7.23
C PRO A 47 0.33 2.50 -6.18
N ALA A 48 0.40 3.30 -5.11
CA ALA A 48 1.34 3.05 -4.01
C ALA A 48 1.12 1.67 -3.38
N ASN A 49 -0.13 1.34 -3.05
CA ASN A 49 -0.49 0.02 -2.50
C ASN A 49 -0.14 -1.12 -3.47
N LEU A 50 -0.49 -0.98 -4.76
CA LEU A 50 -0.19 -2.01 -5.76
C LEU A 50 1.32 -2.24 -5.91
N GLN A 51 2.13 -1.17 -5.87
CA GLN A 51 3.59 -1.24 -5.96
C GLN A 51 4.20 -1.93 -4.73
N VAL A 52 3.64 -1.71 -3.53
CA VAL A 52 4.06 -2.46 -2.33
C VAL A 52 3.81 -3.94 -2.53
N TYR A 53 2.59 -4.35 -2.91
CA TYR A 53 2.27 -5.77 -3.11
C TYR A 53 3.19 -6.42 -4.15
N GLN A 54 3.44 -5.76 -5.29
CA GLN A 54 4.36 -6.28 -6.30
C GLN A 54 5.81 -6.41 -5.81
N ALA A 55 6.24 -5.58 -4.85
CA ALA A 55 7.58 -5.63 -4.31
C ALA A 55 7.80 -6.79 -3.32
N ILE A 56 6.76 -7.17 -2.57
CA ILE A 56 6.87 -8.14 -1.47
C ILE A 56 6.13 -9.46 -1.70
N MET A 57 5.25 -9.52 -2.71
CA MET A 57 4.45 -10.70 -3.03
C MET A 57 4.63 -11.10 -4.49
N LYS A 58 4.55 -12.41 -4.73
CA LYS A 58 4.40 -12.96 -6.09
C LYS A 58 2.94 -12.83 -6.55
N PRO A 59 2.69 -12.78 -7.86
CA PRO A 59 1.34 -12.91 -8.39
C PRO A 59 0.63 -14.14 -7.80
N HIS A 60 -0.66 -13.99 -7.47
CA HIS A 60 -1.52 -14.98 -6.83
C HIS A 60 -1.16 -15.37 -5.38
N GLU A 61 -0.20 -14.70 -4.73
CA GLU A 61 -0.08 -14.80 -3.27
C GLU A 61 -1.25 -14.11 -2.57
N ARG A 62 -1.46 -14.47 -1.30
CA ARG A 62 -2.67 -14.14 -0.55
C ARG A 62 -2.57 -12.80 0.15
N LEU A 63 -3.64 -12.02 0.08
CA LEU A 63 -3.78 -10.74 0.76
C LEU A 63 -5.10 -10.71 1.55
N MET A 64 -5.06 -10.24 2.79
CA MET A 64 -6.27 -9.92 3.55
C MET A 64 -6.41 -8.40 3.72
N GLY A 65 -7.64 -7.90 3.54
CA GLY A 65 -7.98 -6.48 3.67
C GLY A 65 -9.41 -6.30 4.19
N LEU A 66 -9.72 -5.14 4.77
CA LEU A 66 -11.08 -4.85 5.23
C LEU A 66 -12.06 -4.85 4.05
N ASP A 67 -13.20 -5.52 4.19
CA ASP A 67 -14.23 -5.61 3.15
C ASP A 67 -14.73 -4.22 2.73
N LEU A 68 -14.95 -4.01 1.42
CA LEU A 68 -15.31 -2.69 0.89
C LEU A 68 -16.62 -2.15 1.48
N PRO A 69 -17.71 -2.94 1.61
CA PRO A 69 -18.95 -2.48 2.25
C PRO A 69 -18.80 -2.23 3.76
N HIS A 70 -17.72 -2.70 4.37
CA HIS A 70 -17.41 -2.55 5.79
C HIS A 70 -16.38 -1.44 6.06
N GLY A 71 -16.14 -0.55 5.09
CA GLY A 71 -15.23 0.59 5.23
C GLY A 71 -13.83 0.38 4.65
N GLY A 72 -13.62 -0.72 3.92
CA GLY A 72 -12.40 -0.95 3.17
C GLY A 72 -12.17 0.03 2.01
N HIS A 73 -11.09 -0.18 1.26
CA HIS A 73 -10.77 0.60 0.07
C HIS A 73 -10.46 -0.33 -1.11
N LEU A 74 -10.81 0.07 -2.34
CA LEU A 74 -10.64 -0.76 -3.54
C LEU A 74 -9.20 -1.25 -3.73
N SER A 75 -8.20 -0.47 -3.31
CA SER A 75 -6.78 -0.85 -3.41
C SER A 75 -6.33 -1.92 -2.39
N HIS A 76 -7.22 -2.45 -1.55
CA HIS A 76 -6.94 -3.57 -0.64
C HIS A 76 -7.51 -4.90 -1.17
N GLY A 77 -8.14 -4.88 -2.34
CA GLY A 77 -8.85 -6.02 -2.90
C GLY A 77 -10.36 -5.84 -2.84
N TYR A 78 -11.05 -6.15 -3.93
CA TYR A 78 -12.50 -6.20 -3.97
C TYR A 78 -12.97 -7.07 -5.14
N GLN A 79 -13.88 -7.98 -4.86
CA GLN A 79 -14.53 -8.83 -5.83
C GLN A 79 -15.96 -9.15 -5.37
N THR A 80 -16.85 -9.38 -6.33
CA THR A 80 -18.14 -10.01 -6.10
C THR A 80 -18.02 -11.51 -6.37
N ASP A 81 -19.07 -12.28 -6.07
CA ASP A 81 -19.13 -13.72 -6.35
C ASP A 81 -18.84 -14.08 -7.82
N THR A 82 -19.09 -13.14 -8.73
CA THR A 82 -18.99 -13.35 -10.18
C THR A 82 -17.83 -12.60 -10.83
N ARG A 83 -17.18 -11.65 -10.14
CA ARG A 83 -16.18 -10.78 -10.78
C ARG A 83 -15.16 -10.18 -9.82
N LYS A 84 -13.89 -10.26 -10.20
CA LYS A 84 -12.80 -9.47 -9.62
C LYS A 84 -12.89 -8.01 -10.11
N ILE A 85 -13.13 -7.08 -9.19
CA ILE A 85 -13.39 -5.66 -9.50
C ILE A 85 -12.11 -4.83 -9.37
N SER A 86 -11.37 -5.01 -8.27
CA SER A 86 -10.08 -4.36 -8.07
C SER A 86 -8.98 -5.05 -8.88
N ALA A 87 -8.07 -4.27 -9.45
CA ALA A 87 -6.85 -4.81 -10.06
C ALA A 87 -6.04 -5.65 -9.05
N VAL A 88 -6.08 -5.30 -7.76
CA VAL A 88 -5.41 -6.07 -6.70
C VAL A 88 -5.97 -7.49 -6.64
N SER A 89 -7.28 -7.67 -6.65
CA SER A 89 -7.92 -9.00 -6.68
C SER A 89 -7.67 -9.76 -7.98
N THR A 90 -7.37 -9.07 -9.08
CA THR A 90 -6.98 -9.70 -10.35
C THR A 90 -5.57 -10.28 -10.29
N TYR A 91 -4.61 -9.57 -9.69
CA TYR A 91 -3.21 -9.99 -9.63
C TYR A 91 -2.85 -10.84 -8.39
N PHE A 92 -3.62 -10.71 -7.32
CA PHE A 92 -3.42 -11.38 -6.03
C PHE A 92 -4.70 -12.06 -5.56
N GLU A 93 -4.58 -13.08 -4.71
CA GLU A 93 -5.76 -13.75 -4.16
C GLU A 93 -6.19 -13.06 -2.86
N THR A 94 -7.30 -12.32 -2.93
CA THR A 94 -7.75 -11.45 -1.83
C THR A 94 -8.90 -12.07 -1.04
N MET A 95 -8.81 -12.07 0.30
CA MET A 95 -9.89 -12.50 1.18
C MET A 95 -10.23 -11.39 2.19
N PRO A 96 -11.49 -10.92 2.26
CA PRO A 96 -11.84 -9.83 3.14
C PRO A 96 -11.98 -10.29 4.61
N TYR A 97 -11.64 -9.41 5.54
CA TYR A 97 -12.15 -9.44 6.91
C TYR A 97 -13.19 -8.34 7.12
N ARG A 98 -13.97 -8.43 8.21
CA ARG A 98 -15.17 -7.60 8.40
C ARG A 98 -15.20 -6.95 9.77
N VAL A 99 -16.09 -5.98 9.92
CA VAL A 99 -16.50 -5.46 11.22
C VAL A 99 -17.56 -6.34 11.86
N ASP A 100 -17.57 -6.38 13.18
CA ASP A 100 -18.72 -6.79 13.97
C ASP A 100 -19.86 -5.78 13.73
N LEU A 101 -21.04 -6.29 13.35
CA LEU A 101 -22.17 -5.45 12.93
C LEU A 101 -22.90 -4.79 14.10
N GLU A 102 -22.73 -5.28 15.33
CA GLU A 102 -23.34 -4.70 16.53
C GLU A 102 -22.52 -3.52 17.06
N THR A 103 -21.20 -3.66 17.06
CA THR A 103 -20.26 -2.66 17.58
C THR A 103 -19.77 -1.69 16.52
N GLY A 104 -19.80 -2.08 15.24
CA GLY A 104 -19.21 -1.33 14.13
C GLY A 104 -17.68 -1.31 14.13
N THR A 105 -17.03 -2.16 14.94
CA THR A 105 -15.57 -2.26 15.05
C THR A 105 -15.05 -3.52 14.36
N ILE A 106 -13.78 -3.55 13.94
CA ILE A 106 -13.19 -4.73 13.28
C ILE A 106 -13.35 -5.96 14.20
N ASP A 107 -13.87 -7.06 13.65
CA ASP A 107 -13.91 -8.34 14.34
C ASP A 107 -12.52 -9.00 14.25
N TYR A 108 -11.66 -8.65 15.21
CA TYR A 108 -10.29 -9.14 15.27
C TYR A 108 -10.21 -10.64 15.57
N ASP A 109 -11.16 -11.20 16.31
CA ASP A 109 -11.19 -12.63 16.65
C ASP A 109 -11.46 -13.48 15.40
N THR A 110 -12.44 -13.08 14.58
CA THR A 110 -12.72 -13.75 13.29
C THR A 110 -11.60 -13.51 12.29
N LEU A 111 -10.99 -12.32 12.29
CA LEU A 111 -9.81 -12.04 11.45
C LEU A 111 -8.67 -13.01 11.78
N GLU A 112 -8.29 -13.15 13.06
CA GLU A 112 -7.22 -14.05 13.49
C GLU A 112 -7.53 -15.52 13.15
N LYS A 113 -8.78 -15.95 13.35
CA LYS A 113 -9.21 -17.32 13.03
C LYS A 113 -9.08 -17.69 11.54
N ASN A 114 -9.19 -16.70 10.65
CA ASN A 114 -9.17 -16.91 9.19
C ASN A 114 -7.79 -16.72 8.55
N ALA A 115 -6.80 -16.21 9.31
CA ALA A 115 -5.43 -15.95 8.84
C ALA A 115 -4.61 -17.24 8.69
#